data_AF-A0A6I7WM55-F1
#
_entry.id   AF-A0A6I7WM55-F1
#
_cell.length_a   1.000
_cell.length_b   1.000
_cell.length_c   1.000
_cell.angle_alpha   90.00
_cell.angle_beta   90.00
_cell.angle_gamma   90.00
#
_symmetry.space_group_name_H-M   'P 1'
#
loop_
_entity.id
_entity.type
_entity.pdbx_description
1 polymer ?
#
loop_
_entity_poly.entity_id
_entity_poly.type
_entity_poly.pdbx_seq_one_letter_code
_entity_poly.pdbx_strand_id
1 'polypeptide(L)'
;MKCIVKLILICSLFFSTQLYAENFKIKLFNKGSYSNILNHYKEQPLLLVLWSVTCTACLSEMELIHKLHQQRPELNLIMLAVDGPEFHQEMGQIIKQNKLEEIEHWGFAEDNSPVLRYLIDSRWYGELPRSYFFDSQHNKVGISGVLSEQQYNEKITQFYNNKTR
;
A
#
# COMPACT_ATOMS: atom_id res chain seq x y z
N MET A 1 23.36 -58.86 9.04
CA MET A 1 22.66 -57.67 9.56
C MET A 1 23.62 -56.48 9.71
N LYS A 2 24.08 -55.89 8.59
CA LYS A 2 24.99 -54.71 8.62
C LYS A 2 24.75 -53.69 7.50
N CYS A 3 23.73 -53.86 6.65
CA CYS A 3 23.52 -52.99 5.49
C CYS A 3 22.34 -52.02 5.59
N ILE A 4 21.48 -52.12 6.60
CA ILE A 4 20.25 -51.32 6.65
C ILE A 4 20.47 -49.94 7.30
N VAL A 5 21.49 -49.77 8.14
CA VAL A 5 21.69 -48.51 8.90
C VAL A 5 22.39 -47.40 8.08
N LYS A 6 23.03 -47.74 6.95
CA LYS A 6 23.78 -46.75 6.15
C LYS A 6 22.95 -46.03 5.08
N LEU A 7 21.69 -46.41 4.86
CA LEU A 7 20.84 -45.84 3.80
C LEU A 7 19.76 -44.88 4.31
N ILE A 8 19.96 -44.26 5.48
CA ILE A 8 19.03 -43.26 6.05
C ILE A 8 19.67 -41.88 6.20
N LEU A 9 20.99 -41.77 6.04
CA LEU A 9 21.75 -40.55 6.42
C LEU A 9 22.10 -39.59 5.28
N ILE A 10 21.52 -39.74 4.08
CA ILE A 10 21.86 -38.92 2.89
C ILE A 10 20.66 -38.15 2.29
N CYS A 11 19.43 -38.36 2.76
CA CYS A 11 18.24 -37.66 2.21
C CYS A 11 17.81 -36.37 2.93
N SER A 12 18.57 -35.88 3.92
CA SER A 12 18.16 -34.79 4.80
C SER A 12 18.71 -33.39 4.46
N LEU A 13 19.31 -33.18 3.28
CA LEU A 13 20.01 -31.92 2.94
C LEU A 13 19.46 -31.13 1.73
N PHE A 14 18.18 -31.29 1.38
CA PHE A 14 17.54 -30.46 0.35
C PHE A 14 16.16 -29.92 0.76
N PHE A 15 16.00 -29.49 2.02
CA PHE A 15 15.01 -28.44 2.31
C PHE A 15 15.61 -27.09 1.94
N SER A 16 15.85 -26.90 0.63
CA SER A 16 16.06 -25.57 0.09
C SER A 16 14.79 -24.78 0.35
N THR A 17 14.84 -23.82 1.27
CA THR A 17 13.80 -22.80 1.40
C THR A 17 13.74 -22.08 0.07
N GLN A 18 12.73 -22.41 -0.75
CA GLN A 18 12.36 -21.57 -1.88
C GLN A 18 11.89 -20.25 -1.30
N LEU A 19 12.80 -19.27 -1.23
CA LEU A 19 12.42 -17.87 -1.17
C LEU A 19 11.75 -17.58 -2.52
N TYR A 20 10.43 -17.80 -2.57
CA TYR A 20 9.63 -17.17 -3.60
C TYR A 20 9.76 -15.68 -3.34
N ALA A 21 10.44 -14.96 -4.24
CA ALA A 21 10.20 -13.54 -4.36
C ALA A 21 8.72 -13.42 -4.75
N GLU A 22 7.83 -13.17 -3.78
CA GLU A 22 6.47 -12.80 -4.10
C GLU A 22 6.56 -11.51 -4.93
N ASN A 23 6.25 -11.63 -6.21
CA ASN A 23 6.09 -10.43 -7.02
C ASN A 23 4.89 -9.69 -6.43
N PHE A 24 5.12 -8.45 -5.98
CA PHE A 24 4.02 -7.59 -5.57
C PHE A 24 2.97 -7.51 -6.68
N LYS A 25 1.71 -7.35 -6.26
CA LYS A 25 0.57 -7.30 -7.17
C LYS A 25 -0.18 -6.00 -7.01
N ILE A 26 -0.49 -5.36 -8.12
CA ILE A 26 -1.42 -4.23 -8.19
C ILE A 26 -2.84 -4.81 -8.24
N LYS A 27 -3.62 -4.60 -7.19
CA LYS A 27 -5.02 -5.03 -7.09
C LYS A 27 -5.94 -4.05 -7.84
N LEU A 28 -7.02 -4.55 -8.45
CA LEU A 28 -7.98 -3.70 -9.17
C LEU A 28 -8.97 -3.03 -8.20
N PHE A 29 -8.97 -1.70 -8.16
CA PHE A 29 -9.86 -0.89 -7.35
C PHE A 29 -11.16 -0.62 -8.10
N ASN A 30 -12.23 -1.33 -7.70
CA ASN A 30 -13.57 -1.22 -8.26
C ASN A 30 -14.56 -0.72 -7.20
N LYS A 31 -15.86 -0.70 -7.53
CA LYS A 31 -16.92 -0.18 -6.65
C LYS A 31 -16.96 -0.81 -5.25
N GLY A 32 -16.57 -2.08 -5.12
CA GLY A 32 -16.53 -2.79 -3.84
C GLY A 32 -15.22 -2.62 -3.07
N SER A 33 -14.14 -2.24 -3.74
CA SER A 33 -12.79 -2.25 -3.17
C SER A 33 -12.64 -1.33 -1.96
N TYR A 34 -13.21 -0.12 -1.99
CA TYR A 34 -13.11 0.81 -0.87
C TYR A 34 -13.71 0.24 0.42
N SER A 35 -14.94 -0.27 0.34
CA SER A 35 -15.61 -0.92 1.48
C SER A 35 -14.84 -2.15 1.95
N ASN A 36 -14.32 -2.97 1.02
CA ASN A 36 -13.53 -4.15 1.37
C ASN A 36 -12.22 -3.79 2.08
N ILE A 37 -11.53 -2.72 1.66
CA ILE A 37 -10.33 -2.20 2.33
C ILE A 37 -10.68 -1.78 3.76
N LEU A 38 -11.72 -0.96 3.95
CA LEU A 38 -12.13 -0.52 5.29
C LEU A 38 -12.62 -1.70 6.17
N ASN A 39 -13.20 -2.75 5.59
CA ASN A 39 -13.56 -3.93 6.36
C ASN A 39 -12.33 -4.78 6.73
N HIS A 40 -11.34 -4.86 5.84
CA HIS A 40 -10.09 -5.59 6.10
C HIS A 40 -9.30 -4.95 7.24
N TYR A 41 -9.19 -3.62 7.25
CA TYR A 41 -8.52 -2.85 8.31
C TYR A 41 -9.46 -2.41 9.43
N LYS A 42 -10.59 -3.10 9.63
CA LYS A 42 -11.56 -2.74 10.67
C LYS A 42 -10.86 -2.63 12.05
N GLU A 43 -11.20 -1.58 12.80
CA GLU A 43 -10.64 -1.30 14.13
C GLU A 43 -9.14 -1.00 14.14
N GLN A 44 -8.55 -0.75 12.97
CA GLN A 44 -7.14 -0.40 12.82
C GLN A 44 -7.00 0.92 12.07
N PRO A 45 -6.03 1.77 12.45
CA PRO A 45 -5.71 2.95 11.66
C PRO A 45 -5.16 2.56 10.29
N LEU A 46 -5.34 3.43 9.29
CA LEU A 46 -4.94 3.22 7.90
C LEU A 46 -4.41 4.52 7.29
N LEU A 47 -3.34 4.41 6.50
CA LEU A 47 -2.81 5.48 5.65
C LEU A 47 -3.04 5.07 4.19
N LEU A 48 -3.81 5.88 3.47
CA LEU A 48 -4.07 5.69 2.04
C LEU A 48 -3.43 6.84 1.27
N VAL A 49 -2.42 6.55 0.45
CA VAL A 49 -1.70 7.53 -0.37
C VAL A 49 -2.15 7.39 -1.82
N LEU A 50 -2.73 8.46 -2.37
CA LEU A 50 -3.19 8.51 -3.75
C LEU A 50 -2.10 9.09 -4.65
N TRP A 51 -1.87 8.44 -5.79
CA TRP A 51 -0.89 8.86 -6.78
C TRP A 51 -1.35 8.57 -8.21
N SER A 52 -0.58 9.05 -9.19
CA SER A 52 -0.78 8.75 -10.62
C SER A 52 0.57 8.64 -11.31
N VAL A 53 0.67 7.81 -12.36
CA VAL A 53 1.89 7.65 -13.17
C VAL A 53 2.34 8.97 -13.82
N THR A 54 1.42 9.89 -14.09
CA THR A 54 1.70 11.19 -14.74
C THR A 54 1.88 12.34 -13.74
N CYS A 55 1.75 12.09 -12.44
CA CYS A 55 1.84 13.10 -11.40
C CYS A 55 3.27 13.25 -10.87
N THR A 56 4.05 14.18 -11.42
CA THR A 56 5.45 14.44 -11.00
C THR A 56 5.59 14.73 -9.51
N ALA A 57 4.66 15.48 -8.92
CA ALA A 57 4.66 15.75 -7.48
C ALA A 57 4.47 14.46 -6.65
N CYS A 58 3.59 13.56 -7.08
CA CYS A 58 3.38 12.27 -6.44
C CYS A 58 4.65 11.41 -6.51
N LEU A 59 5.29 11.35 -7.68
CA LEU A 59 6.53 10.60 -7.85
C LEU A 59 7.66 11.13 -6.96
N SER A 60 7.73 12.45 -6.76
CA SER A 60 8.73 13.05 -5.86
C SER A 60 8.53 12.72 -4.37
N GLU A 61 7.33 12.32 -3.97
CA GLU A 61 7.00 11.95 -2.59
C GLU A 61 7.33 10.47 -2.28
N MET A 62 7.49 9.61 -3.30
CA MET A 62 7.63 8.16 -3.14
C MET A 62 8.85 7.74 -2.32
N GLU A 63 9.98 8.46 -2.43
CA GLU A 63 11.17 8.20 -1.60
C GLU A 63 10.86 8.37 -0.11
N LEU A 64 10.08 9.40 0.24
CA LEU A 64 9.62 9.62 1.61
C LEU A 64 8.65 8.53 2.07
N ILE A 65 7.74 8.09 1.20
CA ILE A 65 6.83 6.97 1.52
C ILE A 65 7.62 5.68 1.79
N HIS A 66 8.64 5.37 0.98
CA HIS A 66 9.53 4.23 1.21
C HIS A 66 10.24 4.35 2.56
N LYS A 67 10.86 5.50 2.83
CA LYS A 67 11.53 5.77 4.11
C LYS A 67 10.59 5.61 5.29
N LEU A 68 9.36 6.13 5.19
CA LEU A 68 8.34 6.03 6.22
C LEU A 68 7.97 4.57 6.50
N HIS A 69 7.74 3.77 5.46
CA HIS A 69 7.43 2.35 5.61
C HIS A 69 8.58 1.57 6.26
N GLN A 70 9.83 1.86 5.90
CA GLN A 70 11.00 1.25 6.54
C GLN A 70 11.14 1.62 8.02
N GLN A 71 10.83 2.87 8.38
CA GLN A 71 10.89 3.34 9.76
C GLN A 71 9.72 2.83 10.61
N ARG A 72 8.57 2.56 9.99
CA ARG A 72 7.33 2.18 10.65
C ARG A 72 6.61 1.06 9.90
N PRO A 73 7.16 -0.17 9.91
CA PRO A 73 6.56 -1.31 9.23
C PRO A 73 5.21 -1.73 9.82
N GLU A 74 4.85 -1.24 11.01
CA GLU A 74 3.54 -1.45 11.64
C GLU A 74 2.41 -0.63 11.01
N LEU A 75 2.71 0.34 10.14
CA LEU A 75 1.68 1.14 9.50
C LEU A 75 0.93 0.30 8.47
N ASN A 76 -0.39 0.20 8.64
CA ASN A 76 -1.28 -0.14 7.54
C ASN A 76 -1.20 0.97 6.50
N LEU A 77 -0.45 0.74 5.42
CA LEU A 77 -0.19 1.70 4.35
C LEU A 77 -0.64 1.09 3.02
N ILE A 78 -1.47 1.81 2.29
CA ILE A 78 -1.89 1.48 0.93
C ILE A 78 -1.46 2.60 0.00
N MET A 79 -0.89 2.21 -1.14
CA MET A 79 -0.70 3.11 -2.28
C MET A 79 -1.75 2.79 -3.35
N LEU A 80 -2.56 3.79 -3.69
CA LEU A 80 -3.63 3.67 -4.68
C LEU A 80 -3.33 4.60 -5.86
N ALA A 81 -2.96 3.99 -6.98
CA ALA A 81 -2.90 4.69 -8.26
C ALA A 81 -4.31 4.95 -8.78
N VAL A 82 -4.58 6.17 -9.23
CA VAL A 82 -5.89 6.55 -9.76
C VAL A 82 -5.99 6.43 -11.28
N ASP A 83 -4.95 5.86 -11.91
CA ASP A 83 -4.93 5.52 -13.33
C ASP A 83 -5.56 4.15 -13.59
N GLY A 84 -6.03 3.94 -14.82
CA GLY A 84 -6.65 2.68 -15.23
C GLY A 84 -5.69 1.51 -15.49
N PRO A 85 -6.24 0.32 -15.80
CA PRO A 85 -5.46 -0.91 -16.01
C PRO A 85 -4.41 -0.82 -17.11
N GLU A 86 -4.60 0.05 -18.10
CA GLU A 86 -3.65 0.30 -19.19
C GLU A 86 -2.28 0.79 -18.69
N PHE A 87 -2.22 1.40 -17.51
CA PHE A 87 -0.98 1.88 -16.91
C PHE A 87 -0.34 0.88 -15.94
N HIS A 88 -0.93 -0.31 -15.72
CA HIS A 88 -0.41 -1.28 -14.73
C HIS A 88 1.06 -1.66 -14.93
N GLN A 89 1.53 -1.76 -16.18
CA GLN A 89 2.94 -2.04 -16.45
C GLN A 89 3.83 -0.90 -15.96
N GLU A 90 3.47 0.34 -16.27
CA GLU A 90 4.20 1.55 -15.86
C GLU A 90 4.15 1.72 -14.33
N MET A 91 2.98 1.52 -13.72
CA MET A 91 2.83 1.50 -12.26
C MET A 91 3.81 0.52 -11.62
N GLY A 92 3.89 -0.71 -12.15
CA GLY A 92 4.80 -1.73 -11.65
C GLY A 92 6.27 -1.34 -11.79
N GLN A 93 6.65 -0.62 -12.85
CA GLN A 93 8.01 -0.10 -13.00
C GLN A 93 8.32 0.98 -11.97
N ILE A 94 7.39 1.94 -11.79
CA ILE A 94 7.53 3.03 -10.82
C ILE A 94 7.64 2.48 -9.39
N ILE A 95 6.78 1.52 -9.01
CA ILE A 95 6.81 0.88 -7.68
C ILE A 95 8.18 0.23 -7.42
N LYS A 96 8.72 -0.52 -8.41
CA LYS A 96 10.05 -1.15 -8.30
C LYS A 96 11.18 -0.14 -8.20
N GLN A 97 11.15 0.91 -9.03
CA GLN A 97 12.18 1.95 -9.03
C GLN A 97 12.28 2.65 -7.68
N ASN A 98 11.14 2.79 -6.99
CA ASN A 98 11.05 3.45 -5.68
C ASN A 98 11.12 2.49 -4.49
N LYS A 99 11.35 1.19 -4.72
CA LYS A 99 11.48 0.15 -3.67
C LYS A 99 10.23 0.02 -2.79
N LEU A 100 9.04 0.13 -3.39
CA LEU A 100 7.76 0.13 -2.68
C LEU A 100 7.04 -1.22 -2.76
N GLU A 101 7.69 -2.28 -3.25
CA GLU A 101 7.07 -3.59 -3.51
C GLU A 101 6.40 -4.22 -2.28
N GLU A 102 6.92 -3.96 -1.09
CA GLU A 102 6.41 -4.50 0.19
C GLU A 102 5.10 -3.83 0.67
N ILE A 103 4.69 -2.73 0.03
CA ILE A 103 3.46 -2.01 0.36
C ILE A 103 2.29 -2.59 -0.42
N GLU A 104 1.09 -2.52 0.14
CA GLU A 104 -0.13 -2.90 -0.58
C GLU A 104 -0.47 -1.90 -1.70
N HIS A 105 -0.60 -2.40 -2.93
CA HIS A 105 -0.88 -1.58 -4.12
C HIS A 105 -2.24 -1.85 -4.73
N TRP A 106 -2.92 -0.77 -5.10
CA TRP A 106 -4.14 -0.78 -5.90
C TRP A 106 -4.03 0.17 -7.09
N GLY A 107 -4.71 -0.14 -8.19
CA GLY A 107 -4.91 0.73 -9.35
C GLY A 107 -6.39 0.79 -9.72
N PHE A 108 -6.90 1.89 -10.26
CA PHE A 108 -8.31 1.97 -10.66
C PHE A 108 -8.66 0.89 -11.68
N ALA A 109 -9.82 0.25 -11.52
CA ALA A 109 -10.31 -0.74 -12.47
C ALA A 109 -10.74 -0.11 -13.81
N GLU A 110 -10.96 1.20 -13.83
CA GLU A 110 -11.34 2.00 -14.98
C GLU A 110 -10.66 3.38 -14.85
N ASP A 111 -10.00 3.82 -15.91
CA ASP A 111 -9.33 5.13 -15.92
C ASP A 111 -10.31 6.28 -15.70
N ASN A 112 -9.82 7.34 -15.05
CA ASN A 112 -10.54 8.59 -14.87
C ASN A 112 -11.94 8.49 -14.22
N SER A 113 -12.24 7.40 -13.49
CA SER A 113 -13.58 7.12 -12.97
C SER A 113 -14.03 8.09 -11.87
N PRO A 114 -15.02 8.98 -12.13
CA PRO A 114 -15.55 9.88 -11.09
C PRO A 114 -16.28 9.10 -9.99
N VAL A 115 -16.83 7.94 -10.32
CA VAL A 115 -17.51 7.05 -9.37
C VAL A 115 -16.52 6.51 -8.34
N LEU A 116 -15.35 6.04 -8.76
CA LEU A 116 -14.33 5.54 -7.84
C LEU A 116 -13.79 6.66 -6.93
N ARG A 117 -13.63 7.87 -7.45
CA ARG A 117 -13.24 9.04 -6.64
C ARG A 117 -14.30 9.39 -5.60
N TYR A 118 -15.57 9.43 -6.00
CA TYR A 118 -16.68 9.71 -5.10
C TYR A 118 -16.78 8.69 -3.95
N LEU A 119 -16.53 7.40 -4.25
CA LEU A 119 -16.50 6.36 -3.23
C LEU A 119 -15.37 6.57 -2.21
N ILE A 120 -14.21 7.08 -2.66
CA ILE A 120 -13.09 7.39 -1.78
C ILE A 120 -13.41 8.63 -0.93
N ASP A 121 -13.88 9.73 -1.52
CA ASP A 121 -14.30 10.95 -0.81
C ASP A 121 -15.16 11.81 -1.73
N SER A 122 -16.42 12.03 -1.37
CA SER A 122 -17.37 12.83 -2.16
C SER A 122 -16.99 14.30 -2.29
N ARG A 123 -16.04 14.79 -1.47
CA ARG A 123 -15.54 16.17 -1.50
C ARG A 123 -14.18 16.29 -2.19
N TRP A 124 -13.61 15.18 -2.66
CA TRP A 124 -12.35 15.15 -3.39
C TRP A 124 -12.62 15.17 -4.89
N TYR A 125 -12.03 16.13 -5.60
CA TYR A 125 -12.30 16.34 -7.03
C TYR A 125 -11.25 15.71 -7.95
N GLY A 126 -10.28 14.99 -7.37
CA GLY A 126 -9.21 14.35 -8.14
C GLY A 126 -7.87 15.07 -8.04
N GLU A 127 -7.72 16.07 -7.16
CA GLU A 127 -6.42 16.69 -6.95
C GLU A 127 -5.42 15.70 -6.34
N LEU A 128 -4.17 15.76 -6.82
CA LEU A 128 -3.06 14.89 -6.44
C LEU A 128 -1.78 15.72 -6.17
N PRO A 129 -0.85 15.21 -5.34
CA PRO A 129 -1.00 14.03 -4.48
C PRO A 129 -2.02 14.27 -3.37
N ARG A 130 -2.55 13.18 -2.80
CA ARG A 130 -3.48 13.26 -1.67
C ARG A 130 -3.31 12.06 -0.75
N SER A 131 -3.19 12.34 0.55
CA SER A 131 -3.05 11.32 1.58
C SER A 131 -4.23 11.38 2.55
N TYR A 132 -4.81 10.22 2.84
CA TYR A 132 -5.86 10.06 3.83
C TYR A 132 -5.34 9.31 5.06
N PHE A 133 -5.58 9.88 6.23
CA PHE A 133 -5.26 9.27 7.51
C PHE A 133 -6.57 8.87 8.18
N PHE A 134 -6.72 7.59 8.49
CA PHE A 134 -7.88 7.00 9.16
C PHE A 134 -7.48 6.59 10.58
N ASP A 135 -8.35 6.84 11.54
CA ASP A 135 -8.20 6.29 12.90
C ASP A 135 -8.80 4.87 12.97
N SER A 136 -8.73 4.24 14.14
CA SER A 136 -9.32 2.90 14.35
C SER A 136 -10.85 2.86 14.20
N GLN A 137 -11.54 4.01 14.26
CA GLN A 137 -12.97 4.12 13.97
C GLN A 137 -13.25 4.47 12.50
N HIS A 138 -12.19 4.58 11.67
CA HIS A 138 -12.21 5.08 10.30
C HIS A 138 -12.81 6.47 10.12
N ASN A 139 -12.72 7.33 11.15
CA ASN A 139 -12.79 8.77 10.92
C ASN A 139 -11.52 9.17 10.14
N LYS A 140 -11.68 9.98 9.10
CA LYS A 140 -10.57 10.31 8.21
C LYS A 140 -10.36 11.81 8.01
N VAL A 141 -9.11 12.18 7.78
CA VAL A 141 -8.73 13.48 7.21
C VAL A 141 -7.95 13.26 5.91
N GLY A 142 -8.32 13.98 4.86
CA GLY A 142 -7.56 14.04 3.62
C GLY A 142 -6.69 15.30 3.60
N ILE A 143 -5.43 15.19 3.18
CA ILE A 143 -4.53 16.32 2.98
C ILE A 143 -4.00 16.25 1.55
N SER A 144 -4.12 17.37 0.83
CA SER A 144 -3.67 17.50 -0.55
C SER A 144 -2.30 18.17 -0.63
N GLY A 145 -1.54 17.82 -1.66
CA GLY A 145 -0.17 18.29 -1.86
C GLY A 145 0.87 17.39 -1.19
N VAL A 146 2.14 17.58 -1.57
CA VAL A 146 3.26 16.82 -1.03
C VAL A 146 3.40 17.12 0.46
N LEU A 147 3.48 16.08 1.29
CA LEU A 147 3.69 16.24 2.72
C LEU A 147 5.17 16.11 3.07
N SER A 148 5.61 16.93 4.02
CA SER A 148 6.91 16.75 4.66
C SER A 148 6.91 15.55 5.61
N GLU A 149 8.10 15.03 5.94
CA GLU A 149 8.27 13.96 6.94
C GLU A 149 7.64 14.34 8.29
N GLN A 150 7.76 15.61 8.69
CA GLN A 150 7.13 16.12 9.91
C GLN A 150 5.60 16.01 9.84
N GLN A 151 4.98 16.43 8.73
CA GLN A 151 3.52 16.35 8.57
C GLN A 151 3.01 14.91 8.59
N TYR A 152 3.71 13.98 7.94
CA TYR A 152 3.39 12.54 8.05
C TYR A 152 3.47 12.08 9.50
N ASN A 153 4.57 12.37 10.18
CA ASN A 153 4.79 11.93 11.56
C ASN A 153 3.75 12.49 12.54
N GLU A 154 3.39 13.76 12.41
CA GLU A 154 2.33 14.41 13.19
C GLU A 154 0.98 13.73 12.97
N LYS A 155 0.59 13.52 11.71
CA LYS A 155 -0.71 12.90 11.39
C LYS A 155 -0.77 11.43 11.80
N ILE A 156 0.30 10.67 11.59
CA ILE A 156 0.37 9.29 12.04
C ILE A 156 0.25 9.23 13.56
N THR A 157 0.98 10.07 14.30
CA THR A 157 0.87 10.11 15.77
C THR A 157 -0.56 10.43 16.20
N GLN A 158 -1.21 11.38 15.53
CA GLN A 158 -2.59 11.78 15.83
C GLN A 158 -3.60 10.64 15.59
N PHE A 159 -3.48 9.89 14.50
CA PHE A 159 -4.49 8.91 14.07
C PHE A 159 -4.20 7.47 14.51
N TYR A 160 -2.93 7.09 14.67
CA TYR A 160 -2.52 5.74 15.08
C TYR A 160 -2.43 5.58 16.60
N ASN A 161 -2.16 6.65 17.35
CA ASN A 161 -2.00 6.59 18.81
C ASN A 161 -3.23 7.04 19.59
N ASN A 162 -4.29 7.50 18.92
CA ASN A 162 -5.57 7.75 19.56
C ASN A 162 -6.25 6.42 19.88
N LYS A 163 -5.78 5.76 20.95
CA LYS A 163 -6.58 4.79 21.68
C LYS A 163 -7.71 5.59 22.32
N THR A 164 -8.91 5.41 21.79
CA THR A 164 -10.14 6.04 22.23
C THR A 164 -10.21 5.98 23.77
N ARG A 165 -10.30 7.16 24.37
CA ARG A 165 -10.58 7.37 25.79
C ARG A 165 -11.99 6.90 26.12
#